data_AF-A0A850BUJ3-F1
#
_entry.id   AF-A0A850BUJ3-F1
#
_cell.length_a   1.000
_cell.length_b   1.000
_cell.length_c   1.000
_cell.angle_alpha   90.00
_cell.angle_beta   90.00
_cell.angle_gamma   90.00
#
_symmetry.space_group_name_H-M   'P 1'
#
loop_
_entity.id
_entity.type
_entity.pdbx_description
1 polymer ?
#
loop_
_entity_poly.entity_id
_entity_poly.type
_entity_poly.pdbx_seq_one_letter_code
_entity_poly.pdbx_strand_id
1 'polypeptide(L)'
;MNTFLRKNLILLVTLAVIAALFIAAAQGMSRQDFVITLLRGLAVGSITFLVASGFSLIFGLLDVLNLAHGTLFMIGAYIGWTVFVRPDTFVDLLTPLMLTFSGFALWDVYPLLSDRIRLGLRMRRILPWALILLSILLFGFILPRYPIAIWNVENYAQSPVTFAFMANQGTRLPVSPASFTEISPALALIGLLLAGVLGAFGLSIFGDAAHHATRTGWRSYVGFIFIAFFALITFIFNDALTGFLFGLNSNWLFLLSVLTAILSGAGLGALMESTLIRPLYSRPIYQLMLTLGMSAIGIEMVRAIWGRPEFVMPKPEFFNGTGGACPATNFADWWANHCSVILLWEGRVRVYNEIFIPLVGLIVLVSIWMLLQRTRLGMVIRAGVQDREMVEALGINVRRVFTMVFALGVGLAALGGALAAPSSGLSNVMGETLFLNALIALAIGGLTNYPGAALGSILVGLIQQFIIKYGQIGIAIPFTEIVFKPTPPLVPASTVLLMVIILLILPNGLLGKKE
;
A
#
# COMPACT_ATOMS: atom_id res chain seq x y z
N MET A 1 19.73 -24.31 -30.10
CA MET A 1 20.40 -23.95 -28.82
C MET A 1 21.32 -22.72 -28.95
N ASN A 2 22.13 -22.62 -30.01
CA ASN A 2 23.10 -21.51 -30.19
C ASN A 2 22.50 -20.10 -30.39
N THR A 3 21.29 -19.98 -30.93
CA THR A 3 20.63 -18.68 -31.17
C THR A 3 20.08 -18.04 -29.89
N PHE A 4 19.51 -18.84 -28.98
CA PHE A 4 19.05 -18.35 -27.66
C PHE A 4 20.23 -17.91 -26.78
N LEU A 5 21.29 -18.72 -26.74
CA LEU A 5 22.50 -18.43 -25.97
C LEU A 5 23.19 -17.16 -26.46
N ARG A 6 23.34 -16.95 -27.77
CA ARG A 6 23.92 -15.70 -28.31
C ARG A 6 23.06 -14.48 -28.03
N LYS A 7 21.73 -14.60 -28.13
CA LYS A 7 20.80 -13.48 -27.90
C LYS A 7 20.75 -13.04 -26.43
N ASN A 8 20.94 -13.98 -25.50
CA ASN A 8 20.87 -13.73 -24.05
C ASN A 8 22.24 -13.83 -23.35
N LEU A 9 23.35 -13.82 -24.10
CA LEU A 9 24.70 -14.05 -23.55
C LEU A 9 25.04 -13.05 -22.44
N ILE A 10 24.77 -11.77 -22.68
CA ILE A 10 25.07 -10.69 -21.71
C ILE A 10 24.26 -10.90 -20.42
N LEU A 11 22.96 -11.23 -20.54
CA LEU A 11 22.12 -11.55 -19.38
C LEU A 11 22.66 -12.78 -18.62
N LEU A 12 22.98 -13.85 -19.33
CA LEU A 12 23.50 -15.08 -18.70
C LEU A 12 24.85 -14.84 -18.02
N VAL A 13 25.73 -14.06 -18.63
CA VAL A 13 27.02 -13.67 -18.03
C VAL A 13 26.80 -12.80 -16.80
N THR A 14 25.93 -11.78 -16.86
CA THR A 14 25.64 -10.94 -15.68
C THR A 14 25.05 -11.74 -14.52
N LEU A 15 24.10 -12.65 -14.79
CA LEU A 15 23.55 -13.55 -13.76
C LEU A 15 24.60 -14.52 -13.23
N ALA A 16 25.49 -15.04 -14.08
CA ALA A 16 26.59 -15.91 -13.66
C ALA A 16 27.60 -15.16 -12.78
N VAL A 17 27.93 -13.91 -13.11
CA VAL A 17 28.80 -13.05 -12.30
C VAL A 17 28.16 -12.75 -10.95
N ILE A 18 26.87 -12.38 -10.94
CA ILE A 18 26.12 -12.15 -9.70
C ILE A 18 26.10 -13.42 -8.85
N ALA A 19 25.81 -14.58 -9.44
CA ALA A 19 25.83 -15.86 -8.75
C ALA A 19 27.22 -16.18 -8.19
N ALA A 20 28.29 -15.95 -8.97
CA ALA A 20 29.67 -16.13 -8.52
C ALA A 20 30.03 -15.21 -7.36
N LEU A 21 29.59 -13.95 -7.39
CA LEU A 21 29.76 -13.01 -6.28
C LEU A 21 29.03 -13.47 -5.01
N PHE A 22 27.80 -13.97 -5.15
CA PHE A 22 27.06 -14.52 -4.01
C PHE A 22 27.68 -15.82 -3.46
N ILE A 23 28.25 -16.66 -4.33
CA ILE A 23 28.98 -17.86 -3.90
C ILE A 23 30.27 -17.47 -3.18
N ALA A 24 31.02 -16.50 -3.70
CA ALA A 24 32.20 -15.97 -3.03
C ALA A 24 31.83 -15.36 -1.66
N ALA A 25 30.71 -14.66 -1.58
CA ALA A 25 30.17 -14.16 -0.31
C ALA A 25 29.76 -15.31 0.64
N ALA A 26 29.23 -16.43 0.12
CA ALA A 26 28.87 -17.55 0.97
C ALA A 26 30.07 -18.19 1.70
N GLN A 27 31.29 -18.10 1.14
CA GLN A 27 32.49 -18.76 1.69
C GLN A 27 32.91 -18.23 3.07
N GLY A 28 32.56 -16.98 3.40
CA GLY A 28 32.89 -16.38 4.70
C GLY A 28 31.83 -16.60 5.80
N MET A 29 30.74 -17.32 5.52
CA MET A 29 29.62 -17.50 6.44
C MET A 29 29.47 -18.96 6.88
N SER A 30 28.96 -19.16 8.10
CA SER A 30 28.46 -20.48 8.50
C SER A 30 27.27 -20.88 7.62
N ARG A 31 27.04 -22.19 7.44
CA ARG A 31 25.88 -22.69 6.65
C ARG A 31 24.55 -22.15 7.18
N GLN A 32 24.42 -22.06 8.50
CA GLN A 32 23.26 -21.50 9.18
C GLN A 32 23.06 -20.02 8.85
N ASP A 33 24.12 -19.22 8.98
CA ASP A 33 24.07 -17.78 8.67
C ASP A 33 23.72 -17.51 7.22
N PHE A 34 24.27 -18.31 6.31
CA PHE A 34 23.96 -18.22 4.88
C PHE A 34 22.47 -18.46 4.62
N VAL A 35 21.89 -19.54 5.15
CA VAL A 35 20.47 -19.86 4.94
C VAL A 35 19.56 -18.78 5.53
N ILE A 36 19.82 -18.33 6.76
CA ILE A 36 19.01 -17.28 7.40
C ILE A 36 19.10 -15.98 6.59
N THR A 37 20.30 -15.62 6.12
CA THR A 37 20.53 -14.40 5.33
C THR A 37 19.82 -14.48 3.98
N LEU A 38 19.84 -15.65 3.34
CA LEU A 38 19.10 -15.91 2.10
C LEU A 38 17.60 -15.72 2.31
N LEU A 39 17.02 -16.37 3.32
CA LEU A 39 15.60 -16.27 3.63
C LEU A 39 15.18 -14.85 4.02
N ARG A 40 16.02 -14.14 4.79
CA ARG A 40 15.78 -12.74 5.15
C ARG A 40 15.87 -11.84 3.92
N GLY A 41 16.78 -12.14 2.99
CA GLY A 41 16.91 -11.42 1.72
C GLY A 41 15.69 -11.61 0.83
N LEU A 42 15.14 -12.83 0.78
CA LEU A 42 13.86 -13.11 0.13
C LEU A 42 12.70 -12.36 0.80
N ALA A 43 12.67 -12.26 2.13
CA ALA A 43 11.66 -11.52 2.86
C ALA A 43 11.66 -10.02 2.50
N VAL A 44 12.83 -9.38 2.59
CA VAL A 44 13.00 -7.97 2.24
C VAL A 44 12.74 -7.74 0.74
N GLY A 45 13.21 -8.66 -0.11
CA GLY A 45 12.94 -8.61 -1.53
C GLY A 45 11.47 -8.77 -1.87
N SER A 46 10.70 -9.52 -1.07
CA SER A 46 9.26 -9.70 -1.27
C SER A 46 8.46 -8.45 -0.86
N ILE A 47 8.81 -7.77 0.23
CA ILE A 47 8.20 -6.47 0.59
C ILE A 47 8.52 -5.43 -0.49
N THR A 48 9.80 -5.36 -0.91
CA THR A 48 10.25 -4.48 -2.00
C THR A 48 9.50 -4.79 -3.29
N PHE A 49 9.29 -6.07 -3.59
CA PHE A 49 8.52 -6.52 -4.74
C PHE A 49 7.07 -6.05 -4.70
N LEU A 50 6.37 -6.15 -3.57
CA LEU A 50 4.97 -5.70 -3.48
C LEU A 50 4.82 -4.24 -3.92
N VAL A 51 5.73 -3.36 -3.47
CA VAL A 51 5.78 -1.95 -3.88
C VAL A 51 6.23 -1.80 -5.33
N ALA A 52 7.32 -2.47 -5.72
CA ALA A 52 7.88 -2.40 -7.06
C ALA A 52 6.90 -2.88 -8.13
N SER A 53 6.09 -3.89 -7.79
CA SER A 53 5.11 -4.53 -8.65
C SER A 53 3.93 -3.60 -8.94
N GLY A 54 3.46 -2.85 -7.93
CA GLY A 54 2.44 -1.82 -8.10
C GLY A 54 2.92 -0.65 -8.95
N PHE A 55 4.16 -0.20 -8.71
CA PHE A 55 4.79 0.85 -9.51
C PHE A 55 5.04 0.40 -10.96
N SER A 56 5.55 -0.81 -11.18
CA SER A 56 5.80 -1.37 -12.52
C SER A 56 4.51 -1.51 -13.32
N LEU A 57 3.42 -1.89 -12.66
CA LEU A 57 2.10 -1.99 -13.27
C LEU A 57 1.57 -0.61 -13.72
N ILE A 58 1.73 0.43 -12.90
CA ILE A 58 1.30 1.79 -13.26
C ILE A 58 2.19 2.37 -14.36
N PHE A 59 3.51 2.33 -14.15
CA PHE A 59 4.47 2.92 -15.07
C PHE A 59 4.49 2.17 -16.41
N GLY A 60 4.59 0.84 -16.40
CA GLY A 60 4.68 0.03 -17.62
C GLY A 60 3.41 -0.02 -18.47
N LEU A 61 2.31 0.57 -18.00
CA LEU A 61 1.07 0.68 -18.76
C LEU A 61 0.71 2.12 -19.11
N LEU A 62 1.00 3.07 -18.23
CA LEU A 62 0.53 4.45 -18.39
C LEU A 62 1.67 5.45 -18.63
N ASP A 63 2.93 5.03 -18.51
CA ASP A 63 4.12 5.89 -18.45
C ASP A 63 4.00 6.98 -17.36
N VAL A 64 3.27 6.66 -16.30
CA VAL A 64 3.00 7.55 -15.18
C VAL A 64 3.96 7.24 -14.04
N LEU A 65 4.95 8.12 -13.83
CA LEU A 65 5.81 8.06 -12.65
C LEU A 65 5.07 8.61 -11.43
N ASN A 66 4.67 7.76 -10.50
CA ASN A 66 4.00 8.15 -9.25
C ASN A 66 4.99 8.16 -8.08
N LEU A 67 5.53 9.33 -7.74
CA LEU A 67 6.47 9.49 -6.63
C LEU A 67 5.81 9.42 -5.24
N ALA A 68 4.47 9.46 -5.16
CA ALA A 68 3.73 9.27 -3.90
C ALA A 68 3.58 7.79 -3.51
N HIS A 69 4.04 6.84 -4.33
CA HIS A 69 3.82 5.40 -4.11
C HIS A 69 4.34 4.90 -2.75
N GLY A 70 5.50 5.39 -2.31
CA GLY A 70 6.05 5.09 -0.98
C GLY A 70 5.17 5.58 0.17
N THR A 71 4.56 6.75 0.02
CA THR A 71 3.66 7.30 1.05
C THR A 71 2.34 6.56 1.12
N LEU A 72 1.87 6.01 0.00
CA LEU A 72 0.68 5.16 -0.03
C LEU A 72 0.94 3.80 0.61
N PHE A 73 2.13 3.24 0.44
CA PHE A 73 2.61 2.09 1.23
C PHE A 73 2.56 2.40 2.73
N MET A 74 3.09 3.56 3.14
CA MET A 74 3.13 3.97 4.54
C MET A 74 1.71 4.17 5.11
N ILE A 75 0.82 4.86 4.40
CA ILE A 75 -0.58 5.05 4.79
C ILE A 75 -1.26 3.68 4.98
N GLY A 76 -1.04 2.73 4.06
CA GLY A 76 -1.54 1.36 4.19
C GLY A 76 -1.05 0.65 5.46
N ALA A 77 0.21 0.84 5.85
CA ALA A 77 0.77 0.31 7.09
C ALA A 77 0.06 0.87 8.34
N TYR A 78 -0.14 2.20 8.39
CA TYR A 78 -0.79 2.88 9.51
C TYR A 78 -2.29 2.56 9.61
N ILE A 79 -3.00 2.44 8.49
CA ILE A 79 -4.40 1.99 8.46
C ILE A 79 -4.49 0.53 8.94
N GLY A 80 -3.61 -0.35 8.45
CA GLY A 80 -3.54 -1.73 8.91
C GLY A 80 -3.29 -1.85 10.42
N TRP A 81 -2.37 -1.06 10.96
CA TRP A 81 -2.15 -0.99 12.40
C TRP A 81 -3.39 -0.51 13.15
N THR A 82 -4.07 0.53 12.65
CA THR A 82 -5.26 1.11 13.28
C THR A 82 -6.37 0.07 13.39
N VAL A 83 -6.71 -0.63 12.32
CA VAL A 83 -7.77 -1.66 12.33
C VAL A 83 -7.43 -2.82 13.27
N PHE A 84 -6.14 -3.18 13.37
CA PHE A 84 -5.70 -4.33 14.16
C PHE A 84 -5.57 -4.04 15.67
N VAL A 85 -5.10 -2.85 16.04
CA VAL A 85 -4.88 -2.47 17.44
C VAL A 85 -6.06 -1.69 18.02
N ARG A 86 -6.70 -0.86 17.20
CA ARG A 86 -7.80 0.07 17.53
C ARG A 86 -8.98 -0.09 16.56
N PRO A 87 -9.65 -1.25 16.57
CA PRO A 87 -10.82 -1.49 15.72
C PRO A 87 -11.97 -0.52 16.00
N ASP A 88 -12.04 0.05 17.22
CA ASP A 88 -12.95 1.14 17.59
C ASP A 88 -12.80 2.35 16.66
N THR A 89 -11.58 2.86 16.48
CA THR A 89 -11.31 3.99 15.57
C THR A 89 -11.77 3.68 14.14
N PHE A 90 -11.60 2.43 13.69
CA PHE A 90 -12.04 2.01 12.37
C PHE A 90 -13.57 2.04 12.23
N VAL A 91 -14.31 1.47 13.19
CA VAL A 91 -15.78 1.45 13.17
C VAL A 91 -16.36 2.87 13.27
N ASP A 92 -15.78 3.73 14.13
CA ASP A 92 -16.18 5.12 14.28
C ASP A 92 -16.07 5.91 12.96
N LEU A 93 -15.05 5.61 12.15
CA LEU A 93 -14.82 6.26 10.85
C LEU A 93 -15.72 5.73 9.73
N LEU A 94 -16.27 4.52 9.84
CA LEU A 94 -17.14 3.96 8.79
C LEU A 94 -18.38 4.83 8.56
N THR A 95 -19.05 5.27 9.63
CA THR A 95 -20.26 6.09 9.53
C THR A 95 -20.02 7.42 8.77
N PRO A 96 -19.08 8.30 9.17
CA PRO A 96 -18.81 9.54 8.46
C PRO A 96 -18.33 9.31 7.02
N LEU A 97 -17.50 8.29 6.77
CA LEU A 97 -17.08 7.96 5.41
C LEU A 97 -18.27 7.53 4.54
N MET A 98 -19.10 6.61 5.02
CA MET A 98 -20.25 6.11 4.26
C MET A 98 -21.29 7.20 3.99
N LEU A 99 -21.59 8.07 4.96
CA LEU A 99 -22.49 9.21 4.72
C LEU A 99 -21.92 10.17 3.69
N THR A 100 -20.62 10.44 3.73
CA THR A 100 -19.94 11.27 2.73
C THR A 100 -20.03 10.64 1.34
N PHE A 101 -19.71 9.36 1.22
CA PHE A 101 -19.76 8.62 -0.05
C PHE A 101 -21.19 8.40 -0.56
N SER A 102 -22.20 8.39 0.33
CA SER A 102 -23.60 8.31 -0.10
C SER A 102 -23.93 9.47 -1.04
N GLY A 103 -23.49 10.69 -0.75
CA GLY A 103 -23.68 11.84 -1.63
C GLY A 103 -23.11 11.63 -3.03
N PHE A 104 -21.98 10.95 -3.17
CA PHE A 104 -21.40 10.60 -4.47
C PHE A 104 -22.18 9.51 -5.22
N ALA A 105 -22.98 8.69 -4.55
CA ALA A 105 -23.81 7.68 -5.22
C ALA A 105 -24.91 8.30 -6.12
N LEU A 106 -25.27 9.56 -5.87
CA LEU A 106 -26.21 10.34 -6.69
C LEU A 106 -25.54 11.05 -7.87
N TRP A 107 -24.31 10.68 -8.25
CA TRP A 107 -23.53 11.33 -9.30
C TRP A 107 -24.29 11.51 -10.62
N ASP A 108 -25.10 10.52 -11.03
CA ASP A 108 -25.87 10.57 -12.27
C ASP A 108 -27.12 11.48 -12.20
N VAL A 109 -27.57 11.85 -11.00
CA VAL A 109 -28.79 12.65 -10.77
C VAL A 109 -28.47 14.14 -10.80
N TYR A 110 -27.31 14.53 -10.29
CA TYR A 110 -26.90 15.92 -10.18
C TYR A 110 -26.92 16.71 -11.50
N PRO A 111 -26.53 16.15 -12.65
CA PRO A 111 -26.59 16.88 -13.90
C PRO A 111 -28.01 17.21 -14.36
N LEU A 112 -28.98 16.32 -14.11
CA LEU A 112 -30.39 16.62 -14.40
C LEU A 112 -30.91 17.77 -13.54
N LEU A 113 -30.45 17.85 -12.30
CA LEU A 113 -30.82 18.93 -11.38
C LEU A 113 -30.19 20.25 -11.82
N SER A 114 -28.91 20.23 -12.22
CA SER A 114 -28.21 21.42 -12.70
C SER A 114 -28.76 21.94 -14.04
N ASP A 115 -29.25 21.06 -14.92
CA ASP A 115 -29.89 21.46 -16.19
C ASP A 115 -31.27 22.11 -15.99
N ARG A 116 -32.02 21.69 -14.97
CA ARG A 116 -33.29 22.36 -14.59
C ARG A 116 -33.06 23.76 -14.03
N ILE A 117 -31.92 23.96 -13.35
CA ILE A 117 -31.54 25.25 -12.79
C ILE A 117 -30.78 26.04 -13.86
N ARG A 118 -31.46 26.97 -14.55
CA ARG A 118 -30.82 27.85 -15.55
C ARG A 118 -29.83 28.81 -14.87
N LEU A 119 -28.61 28.35 -14.63
CA LEU A 119 -27.53 29.15 -14.07
C LEU A 119 -26.92 30.06 -15.15
N GLY A 120 -26.82 31.35 -14.88
CA GLY A 120 -26.06 32.27 -15.73
C GLY A 120 -24.56 31.93 -15.78
N LEU A 121 -23.86 32.37 -16.83
CA LEU A 121 -22.43 32.08 -17.09
C LEU A 121 -21.54 32.34 -15.87
N ARG A 122 -21.74 33.47 -15.17
CA ARG A 122 -20.98 33.83 -13.97
C ARG A 122 -21.26 32.89 -12.79
N MET A 123 -22.53 32.51 -12.62
CA MET A 123 -22.96 31.64 -11.52
C MET A 123 -22.45 30.22 -11.71
N ARG A 124 -22.39 29.70 -12.95
CA ARG A 124 -21.77 28.40 -13.26
C ARG A 124 -20.30 28.32 -12.85
N ARG A 125 -19.59 29.45 -12.80
CA ARG A 125 -18.18 29.50 -12.37
C ARG A 125 -18.02 29.60 -10.86
N ILE A 126 -18.90 30.31 -10.16
CA ILE A 126 -18.77 30.63 -8.73
C ILE A 126 -19.46 29.59 -7.85
N LEU A 127 -20.67 29.15 -8.23
CA LEU A 127 -21.50 28.24 -7.44
C LEU A 127 -20.79 26.91 -7.10
N PRO A 128 -20.07 26.24 -8.02
CA PRO A 128 -19.37 24.99 -7.70
C PRO A 128 -18.33 25.16 -6.59
N TRP A 129 -17.53 26.23 -6.68
CA TRP A 129 -16.55 26.57 -5.64
C TRP A 129 -17.22 26.92 -4.32
N ALA A 130 -18.34 27.66 -4.35
CA ALA A 130 -19.09 27.98 -3.14
C ALA A 130 -19.66 26.71 -2.46
N LEU A 131 -20.19 25.75 -3.24
CA LEU A 131 -20.71 24.49 -2.73
C LEU A 131 -19.61 23.58 -2.15
N ILE A 132 -18.47 23.48 -2.84
CA ILE A 132 -17.31 22.72 -2.35
C ILE A 132 -16.77 23.35 -1.07
N LEU A 133 -16.64 24.68 -1.04
CA LEU A 133 -16.18 25.40 0.15
C LEU A 133 -17.16 25.24 1.31
N LEU A 134 -18.47 25.31 1.06
CA LEU A 134 -19.50 25.03 2.06
C LEU A 134 -19.42 23.58 2.59
N SER A 135 -19.22 22.60 1.70
CA SER A 135 -19.02 21.19 2.07
C SER A 135 -17.79 21.03 2.97
N ILE A 136 -16.65 21.64 2.60
CA ILE A 136 -15.41 21.61 3.39
C ILE A 136 -15.62 22.27 4.77
N LEU A 137 -16.32 23.41 4.83
CA LEU A 137 -16.63 24.08 6.10
C LEU A 137 -17.53 23.22 7.00
N LEU A 138 -18.54 22.54 6.43
CA LEU A 138 -19.38 21.60 7.19
C LEU A 138 -18.54 20.43 7.72
N PHE A 139 -17.65 19.85 6.90
CA PHE A 139 -16.73 18.81 7.36
C PHE A 139 -15.82 19.31 8.48
N GLY A 140 -15.21 20.49 8.31
CA GLY A 140 -14.34 21.11 9.32
C GLY A 140 -15.07 21.47 10.61
N PHE A 141 -16.38 21.67 10.59
CA PHE A 141 -17.19 21.88 11.78
C PHE A 141 -17.60 20.57 12.47
N ILE A 142 -17.99 19.55 11.69
CA ILE A 142 -18.59 18.32 12.22
C ILE A 142 -17.54 17.29 12.61
N LEU A 143 -16.56 16.99 11.75
CA LEU A 143 -15.58 15.92 11.98
C LEU A 143 -14.80 16.07 13.30
N PRO A 144 -14.30 17.26 13.67
CA PRO A 144 -13.59 17.42 14.94
C PRO A 144 -14.47 17.22 16.18
N ARG A 145 -15.80 17.35 16.03
CA ARG A 145 -16.80 17.21 17.11
C ARG A 145 -17.50 15.84 17.07
N TYR A 146 -17.26 15.06 16.04
CA TYR A 146 -17.77 13.70 15.94
C TYR A 146 -16.97 12.82 16.90
N PRO A 147 -17.63 11.96 17.70
CA PRO A 147 -16.94 11.09 18.63
C PRO A 147 -16.17 10.02 17.86
N ILE A 148 -14.88 10.25 17.66
CA ILE A 148 -13.95 9.28 17.11
C ILE A 148 -13.02 8.88 18.26
N ALA A 149 -13.04 7.60 18.63
CA ALA A 149 -12.07 7.07 19.57
C ALA A 149 -10.68 7.11 18.91
N ILE A 150 -9.90 8.14 19.22
CA ILE A 150 -8.53 8.31 18.74
C ILE A 150 -7.56 8.29 19.92
N TRP A 151 -6.30 8.00 19.65
CA TRP A 151 -5.22 8.13 20.63
C TRP A 151 -4.88 9.60 20.86
N ASN A 152 -4.28 9.88 22.02
CA ASN A 152 -3.74 11.20 22.32
C ASN A 152 -2.22 11.15 22.17
N VAL A 153 -1.69 11.94 21.22
CA VAL A 153 -0.26 11.99 20.91
C VAL A 153 0.54 12.69 22.03
N GLU A 154 -0.07 13.58 22.79
CA GLU A 154 0.55 14.31 23.89
C GLU A 154 0.61 13.48 25.18
N ASN A 155 -0.35 12.56 25.36
CA ASN A 155 -0.39 11.68 26.51
C ASN A 155 0.26 10.33 26.18
N TYR A 156 1.46 10.09 26.73
CA TYR A 156 2.20 8.86 26.49
C TYR A 156 1.36 7.59 26.78
N ALA A 157 0.56 7.57 27.84
CA ALA A 157 -0.26 6.40 28.22
C ALA A 157 -1.37 6.09 27.21
N GLN A 158 -1.83 7.09 26.46
CA GLN A 158 -2.85 6.97 25.42
C GLN A 158 -2.27 7.17 24.02
N SER A 159 -0.95 6.98 23.86
CA SER A 159 -0.27 7.14 22.57
C SER A 159 -0.30 5.84 21.75
N PRO A 160 -0.15 5.91 20.40
CA PRO A 160 -0.02 4.74 19.54
C PRO A 160 1.06 3.75 19.98
N VAL A 161 2.18 4.26 20.52
CA VAL A 161 3.29 3.45 21.02
C VAL A 161 2.82 2.55 22.15
N THR A 162 2.09 3.11 23.12
CA THR A 162 1.60 2.36 24.28
C THR A 162 0.57 1.31 23.88
N PHE A 163 -0.38 1.66 23.00
CA PHE A 163 -1.34 0.68 22.48
C PHE A 163 -0.65 -0.46 21.73
N ALA A 164 0.32 -0.14 20.88
CA ALA A 164 1.08 -1.15 20.14
C ALA A 164 1.91 -2.05 21.08
N PHE A 165 2.54 -1.46 22.10
CA PHE A 165 3.33 -2.18 23.09
C PHE A 165 2.48 -3.13 23.94
N MET A 166 1.36 -2.65 24.47
CA MET A 166 0.43 -3.47 25.26
C MET A 166 -0.15 -4.61 24.43
N ALA A 167 -0.55 -4.33 23.18
CA ALA A 167 -1.08 -5.33 22.27
C ALA A 167 -0.04 -6.40 21.92
N ASN A 168 1.25 -6.06 21.85
CA ASN A 168 2.34 -7.03 21.71
C ASN A 168 2.47 -7.97 22.92
N GLN A 169 2.10 -7.51 24.11
CA GLN A 169 2.07 -8.31 25.33
C GLN A 169 0.79 -9.15 25.49
N GLY A 170 -0.09 -9.15 24.49
CA GLY A 170 -1.37 -9.84 24.55
C GLY A 170 -2.44 -9.10 25.36
N THR A 171 -2.20 -7.86 25.75
CA THR A 171 -3.17 -7.03 26.48
C THR A 171 -3.69 -5.92 25.57
N ARG A 172 -5.01 -5.87 25.36
CA ARG A 172 -5.64 -4.76 24.64
C ARG A 172 -6.22 -3.80 25.68
N LEU A 173 -5.69 -2.57 25.71
CA LEU A 173 -6.22 -1.53 26.58
C LEU A 173 -7.65 -1.17 26.12
N PRO A 174 -8.69 -1.40 26.93
CA PRO A 174 -10.03 -0.97 26.59
C PRO A 174 -10.09 0.57 26.70
N VAL A 175 -10.49 1.23 25.64
CA VAL A 175 -10.83 2.66 25.67
C VAL A 175 -12.36 2.73 25.77
N SER A 176 -12.89 3.62 26.63
CA SER A 176 -14.34 3.76 26.71
C SER A 176 -14.88 4.23 25.36
N PRO A 177 -16.06 3.74 24.91
CA PRO A 177 -16.68 4.23 23.69
C PRO A 177 -16.79 5.76 23.69
N ALA A 178 -16.44 6.38 22.56
CA ALA A 178 -16.54 7.82 22.41
C ALA A 178 -18.03 8.20 22.34
N SER A 179 -18.44 9.18 23.15
CA SER A 179 -19.84 9.63 23.21
C SER A 179 -20.01 11.05 22.69
N PHE A 180 -21.19 11.35 22.17
CA PHE A 180 -21.54 12.68 21.68
C PHE A 180 -21.68 13.66 22.86
N THR A 181 -20.65 14.48 23.08
CA THR A 181 -20.65 15.53 24.12
C THR A 181 -20.86 16.93 23.54
N GLU A 182 -20.33 17.20 22.34
CA GLU A 182 -20.31 18.55 21.76
C GLU A 182 -21.46 18.83 20.78
N ILE A 183 -21.94 17.83 20.06
CA ILE A 183 -22.99 17.98 19.04
C ILE A 183 -24.04 16.87 19.17
N SER A 184 -25.29 17.17 18.79
CA SER A 184 -26.32 16.15 18.77
C SER A 184 -26.06 15.10 17.67
N PRO A 185 -26.34 13.81 17.91
CA PRO A 185 -26.18 12.76 16.91
C PRO A 185 -26.91 13.05 15.59
N ALA A 186 -28.15 13.55 15.67
CA ALA A 186 -28.95 13.87 14.50
C ALA A 186 -28.29 14.97 13.64
N LEU A 187 -27.76 16.03 14.28
CA LEU A 187 -27.06 17.10 13.58
C LEU A 187 -25.78 16.59 12.90
N ALA A 188 -25.04 15.71 13.56
CA ALA A 188 -23.84 15.11 12.99
C ALA A 188 -24.15 14.30 11.73
N LEU A 189 -25.13 13.38 11.80
CA LEU A 189 -25.51 12.52 10.68
C LEU A 189 -26.07 13.31 9.50
N ILE A 190 -27.01 14.23 9.76
CA ILE A 190 -27.60 15.08 8.72
C ILE A 190 -26.53 15.98 8.11
N GLY A 191 -25.68 16.58 8.94
CA GLY A 191 -24.63 17.47 8.49
C GLY A 191 -23.59 16.76 7.61
N LEU A 192 -23.18 15.54 7.94
CA LEU A 192 -22.26 14.73 7.13
C LEU A 192 -22.87 14.33 5.79
N LEU A 193 -24.14 13.93 5.80
CA LEU A 193 -24.87 13.60 4.57
C LEU A 193 -25.02 14.84 3.66
N LEU A 194 -25.38 15.99 4.24
CA LEU A 194 -25.46 17.26 3.52
C LEU A 194 -24.09 17.69 2.97
N ALA A 195 -23.03 17.55 3.76
CA ALA A 195 -21.68 17.86 3.30
C ALA A 195 -21.28 16.99 2.09
N GLY A 196 -21.57 15.68 2.14
CA GLY A 196 -21.33 14.77 1.02
C GLY A 196 -22.14 15.13 -0.24
N VAL A 197 -23.44 15.40 -0.08
CA VAL A 197 -24.33 15.77 -1.20
C VAL A 197 -23.92 17.10 -1.83
N LEU A 198 -23.63 18.13 -1.02
CA LEU A 198 -23.20 19.45 -1.50
C LEU A 198 -21.85 19.37 -2.22
N GLY A 199 -20.90 18.62 -1.68
CA GLY A 199 -19.58 18.42 -2.29
C GLY A 199 -19.69 17.68 -3.64
N ALA A 200 -20.45 16.60 -3.68
CA ALA A 200 -20.67 15.83 -4.90
C ALA A 200 -21.44 16.64 -5.96
N PHE A 201 -22.48 17.40 -5.56
CA PHE A 201 -23.21 18.29 -6.45
C PHE A 201 -22.31 19.40 -7.00
N GLY A 202 -21.50 20.04 -6.15
CA GLY A 202 -20.53 21.07 -6.57
C GLY A 202 -19.53 20.53 -7.61
N LEU A 203 -18.99 19.34 -7.39
CA LEU A 203 -18.09 18.68 -8.35
C LEU A 203 -18.76 18.31 -9.67
N SER A 204 -20.02 17.90 -9.65
CA SER A 204 -20.75 17.52 -10.86
C SER A 204 -20.93 18.69 -11.85
N ILE A 205 -21.04 19.92 -11.35
CA ILE A 205 -21.24 21.12 -12.17
C ILE A 205 -19.96 21.50 -12.95
N PHE A 206 -18.77 21.09 -12.47
CA PHE A 206 -17.52 21.28 -13.21
C PHE A 206 -17.38 20.39 -14.45
N GLY A 207 -18.12 19.28 -14.52
CA GLY A 207 -18.03 18.34 -15.63
C GLY A 207 -18.58 18.94 -16.93
N ASP A 208 -17.84 18.78 -18.03
CA ASP A 208 -18.33 19.19 -19.35
C ASP A 208 -19.65 18.49 -19.69
N ALA A 209 -20.64 19.28 -20.13
CA ALA A 209 -21.98 18.85 -20.54
C ALA A 209 -22.01 17.78 -21.65
N ALA A 210 -20.86 17.47 -22.26
CA ALA A 210 -20.73 16.55 -23.38
C ALA A 210 -20.97 15.07 -23.04
N HIS A 211 -20.93 14.68 -21.74
CA HIS A 211 -21.11 13.27 -21.31
C HIS A 211 -22.50 12.96 -20.70
N HIS A 212 -23.47 13.87 -20.80
CA HIS A 212 -24.68 13.86 -19.95
C HIS A 212 -25.88 13.05 -20.49
N ALA A 213 -25.70 12.26 -21.56
CA ALA A 213 -26.76 11.40 -22.08
C ALA A 213 -26.84 10.04 -21.35
N THR A 214 -26.79 10.02 -20.01
CA THR A 214 -27.12 8.79 -19.25
C THR A 214 -28.55 8.87 -18.76
N ARG A 215 -29.39 7.89 -19.16
CA ARG A 215 -30.68 7.67 -18.51
C ARG A 215 -30.41 7.46 -17.03
N THR A 216 -31.08 8.22 -16.16
CA THR A 216 -31.07 7.96 -14.73
C THR A 216 -31.58 6.55 -14.46
N GLY A 217 -30.68 5.68 -14.06
CA GLY A 217 -31.05 4.37 -13.56
C GLY A 217 -31.56 4.51 -12.14
N TRP A 218 -32.65 3.83 -11.81
CA TRP A 218 -33.11 3.58 -10.44
C TRP A 218 -31.96 3.13 -9.50
N ARG A 219 -30.93 2.50 -10.07
CA ARG A 219 -29.69 2.06 -9.41
C ARG A 219 -28.99 3.14 -8.58
N SER A 220 -28.93 4.40 -9.03
CA SER A 220 -28.19 5.45 -8.31
C SER A 220 -28.93 5.86 -7.03
N TYR A 221 -30.26 5.93 -7.07
CA TYR A 221 -31.09 6.15 -5.88
C TYR A 221 -31.03 4.96 -4.91
N VAL A 222 -31.08 3.73 -5.43
CA VAL A 222 -30.89 2.53 -4.61
C VAL A 222 -29.52 2.52 -3.94
N GLY A 223 -28.46 2.90 -4.67
CA GLY A 223 -27.11 3.01 -4.12
C GLY A 223 -27.02 4.03 -2.99
N PHE A 224 -27.58 5.23 -3.18
CA PHE A 224 -27.66 6.25 -2.13
C PHE A 224 -28.39 5.75 -0.88
N ILE A 225 -29.60 5.21 -1.05
CA ILE A 225 -30.41 4.70 0.07
C ILE A 225 -29.69 3.56 0.77
N PHE A 226 -29.08 2.63 0.01
CA PHE A 226 -28.36 1.49 0.56
C PHE A 226 -27.16 1.91 1.42
N ILE A 227 -26.31 2.83 0.91
CA ILE A 227 -25.14 3.31 1.64
C ILE A 227 -25.56 4.11 2.87
N ALA A 228 -26.56 5.00 2.74
CA ALA A 228 -27.05 5.80 3.87
C ALA A 228 -27.71 4.92 4.95
N PHE A 229 -28.49 3.91 4.53
CA PHE A 229 -29.08 2.94 5.45
C PHE A 229 -28.03 2.12 6.18
N PHE A 230 -27.02 1.63 5.47
CA PHE A 230 -25.93 0.88 6.09
C PHE A 230 -25.09 1.77 7.03
N ALA A 231 -24.87 3.04 6.67
CA ALA A 231 -24.22 4.01 7.57
C ALA A 231 -25.02 4.21 8.87
N LEU A 232 -26.36 4.27 8.78
CA LEU A 232 -27.22 4.36 9.95
C LEU A 232 -27.17 3.08 10.80
N ILE A 233 -27.13 1.90 10.17
CA ILE A 233 -26.93 0.63 10.88
C ILE A 233 -25.59 0.63 11.60
N THR A 234 -24.49 0.98 10.92
CA THR A 234 -23.16 1.04 11.53
C THR A 234 -23.11 2.03 12.69
N PHE A 235 -23.83 3.15 12.57
CA PHE A 235 -23.98 4.11 13.64
C PHE A 235 -24.70 3.54 14.87
N ILE A 236 -25.86 2.91 14.67
CA ILE A 236 -26.69 2.35 15.76
C ILE A 236 -25.98 1.19 16.46
N PHE A 237 -25.30 0.33 15.69
CA PHE A 237 -24.63 -0.86 16.19
C PHE A 237 -23.13 -0.66 16.40
N ASN A 238 -22.63 0.59 16.50
CA ASN A 238 -21.20 0.88 16.61
C ASN A 238 -20.56 0.10 17.77
N ASP A 239 -21.08 0.27 19.00
CA ASP A 239 -20.53 -0.39 20.18
C ASP A 239 -20.57 -1.92 20.08
N ALA A 240 -21.63 -2.47 19.49
CA ALA A 240 -21.78 -3.91 19.27
C ALA A 240 -20.78 -4.45 18.23
N LEU A 241 -20.56 -3.71 17.14
CA LEU A 241 -19.57 -4.03 16.12
C LEU A 241 -18.14 -3.94 16.67
N THR A 242 -17.84 -2.90 17.43
CA THR A 242 -16.56 -2.71 18.10
C THR A 242 -16.30 -3.85 19.10
N GLY A 243 -17.28 -4.19 19.94
CA GLY A 243 -17.21 -5.32 20.86
C GLY A 243 -17.01 -6.66 20.14
N PHE A 244 -17.71 -6.88 19.02
CA PHE A 244 -17.51 -8.04 18.16
C PHE A 244 -16.09 -8.11 17.61
N LEU A 245 -15.54 -7.01 17.06
CA LEU A 245 -14.19 -6.97 16.52
C LEU A 245 -13.12 -7.20 17.60
N PHE A 246 -13.29 -6.67 18.81
CA PHE A 246 -12.39 -6.95 19.92
C PHE A 246 -12.46 -8.41 20.37
N GLY A 247 -13.63 -9.05 20.27
CA GLY A 247 -13.84 -10.47 20.56
C GLY A 247 -13.36 -11.44 19.47
N LEU A 248 -13.05 -10.94 18.27
CA LEU A 248 -12.47 -11.77 17.21
C LEU A 248 -11.05 -12.21 17.56
N ASN A 249 -10.70 -13.43 17.14
CA ASN A 249 -9.33 -13.92 17.18
C ASN A 249 -8.40 -12.96 16.39
N SER A 250 -7.20 -12.73 16.92
CA SER A 250 -6.20 -11.83 16.32
C SER A 250 -5.90 -12.16 14.85
N ASN A 251 -5.94 -13.44 14.45
CA ASN A 251 -5.71 -13.86 13.06
C ASN A 251 -6.77 -13.32 12.10
N TRP A 252 -8.05 -13.37 12.48
CA TRP A 252 -9.13 -12.82 11.66
C TRP A 252 -9.07 -11.30 11.59
N LEU A 253 -8.74 -10.67 12.71
CA LEU A 253 -8.56 -9.22 12.75
C LEU A 253 -7.39 -8.75 11.87
N PHE A 254 -6.31 -9.53 11.81
CA PHE A 254 -5.19 -9.27 10.89
C PHE A 254 -5.59 -9.39 9.42
N LEU A 255 -6.41 -10.38 9.06
CA LEU A 255 -6.93 -10.48 7.68
C LEU A 255 -7.84 -9.29 7.35
N LEU A 256 -8.70 -8.87 8.28
CA LEU A 256 -9.53 -7.68 8.12
C LEU A 256 -8.69 -6.41 8.00
N SER A 257 -7.61 -6.27 8.77
CA SER A 257 -6.73 -5.11 8.71
C SER A 257 -5.97 -5.04 7.39
N VAL A 258 -5.47 -6.18 6.90
CA VAL A 258 -4.81 -6.27 5.59
C VAL A 258 -5.80 -5.95 4.48
N LEU A 259 -7.02 -6.53 4.51
CA LEU A 259 -8.06 -6.26 3.52
C LEU A 259 -8.45 -4.78 3.50
N THR A 260 -8.66 -4.18 4.68
CA THR A 260 -9.01 -2.77 4.80
C THR A 260 -7.89 -1.88 4.27
N ALA A 261 -6.63 -2.17 4.57
CA ALA A 261 -5.48 -1.44 4.03
C ALA A 261 -5.42 -1.51 2.49
N ILE A 262 -5.67 -2.68 1.89
CA ILE A 262 -5.72 -2.84 0.43
C ILE A 262 -6.86 -2.01 -0.16
N LEU A 263 -8.06 -2.11 0.41
CA LEU A 263 -9.24 -1.40 -0.09
C LEU A 263 -9.08 0.12 0.05
N SER A 264 -8.54 0.60 1.17
CA SER A 264 -8.24 2.02 1.36
C SER A 264 -7.16 2.50 0.39
N GLY A 265 -6.09 1.71 0.19
CA GLY A 265 -5.04 2.02 -0.77
C GLY A 265 -5.59 2.08 -2.21
N ALA A 266 -6.38 1.08 -2.60
CA ALA A 266 -7.00 1.04 -3.92
C ALA A 266 -7.98 2.19 -4.13
N GLY A 267 -8.78 2.53 -3.11
CA GLY A 267 -9.68 3.68 -3.13
C GLY A 267 -8.93 5.01 -3.28
N LEU A 268 -7.89 5.23 -2.46
CA LEU A 268 -7.04 6.41 -2.56
C LEU A 268 -6.35 6.49 -3.93
N GLY A 269 -5.85 5.36 -4.45
CA GLY A 269 -5.26 5.30 -5.79
C GLY A 269 -6.26 5.69 -6.88
N ALA A 270 -7.47 5.13 -6.85
CA ALA A 270 -8.53 5.46 -7.81
C ALA A 270 -8.91 6.95 -7.74
N LEU A 271 -9.02 7.50 -6.53
CA LEU A 271 -9.30 8.92 -6.32
C LEU A 271 -8.17 9.79 -6.88
N MET A 272 -6.92 9.52 -6.50
CA MET A 272 -5.75 10.25 -6.97
C MET A 272 -5.63 10.22 -8.50
N GLU A 273 -5.81 9.06 -9.12
CA GLU A 273 -5.77 8.93 -10.58
C GLU A 273 -6.87 9.76 -11.22
N SER A 274 -8.11 9.55 -10.81
CA SER A 274 -9.27 10.13 -11.49
C SER A 274 -9.36 11.66 -11.34
N THR A 275 -8.94 12.22 -10.20
CA THR A 275 -9.08 13.66 -9.92
C THR A 275 -7.81 14.46 -10.17
N LEU A 276 -6.64 13.95 -9.77
CA LEU A 276 -5.41 14.74 -9.75
C LEU A 276 -4.49 14.39 -10.92
N ILE A 277 -4.27 13.10 -11.20
CA ILE A 277 -3.24 12.66 -12.15
C ILE A 277 -3.77 12.63 -13.59
N ARG A 278 -4.99 12.13 -13.82
CA ARG A 278 -5.58 12.01 -15.16
C ARG A 278 -5.58 13.32 -15.97
N PRO A 279 -5.93 14.49 -15.39
CA PRO A 279 -5.88 15.74 -16.15
C PRO A 279 -4.47 16.12 -16.62
N LEU A 280 -3.44 15.54 -16.01
CA LEU A 280 -2.03 15.85 -16.26
C LEU A 280 -1.31 14.76 -17.08
N TYR A 281 -2.00 13.75 -17.61
CA TYR A 281 -1.37 12.72 -18.45
C TYR A 281 -0.66 13.28 -19.69
N SER A 282 -1.13 14.40 -20.24
CA SER A 282 -0.45 15.08 -21.35
C SER A 282 0.72 15.98 -20.90
N ARG A 283 1.00 16.05 -19.60
CA ARG A 283 1.93 17.02 -18.97
C ARG A 283 2.85 16.32 -17.95
N PRO A 284 3.84 15.54 -18.41
CA PRO A 284 4.66 14.68 -17.53
C PRO A 284 5.36 15.42 -16.39
N ILE A 285 5.92 16.61 -16.65
CA ILE A 285 6.63 17.39 -15.62
C ILE A 285 5.69 17.80 -14.47
N TYR A 286 4.48 18.26 -14.80
CA TYR A 286 3.49 18.67 -13.79
C TYR A 286 3.00 17.47 -12.97
N GLN A 287 2.93 16.29 -13.58
CA GLN A 287 2.59 15.06 -12.88
C GLN A 287 3.67 14.66 -11.85
N LEU A 288 4.94 14.81 -12.18
CA LEU A 288 6.04 14.59 -11.24
C LEU A 288 5.97 15.54 -10.05
N MET A 289 5.79 16.84 -10.33
CA MET A 289 5.65 17.87 -9.29
C MET A 289 4.44 17.59 -8.38
N LEU A 290 3.30 17.20 -8.97
CA LEU A 290 2.10 16.83 -8.24
C LEU A 290 2.36 15.63 -7.31
N THR A 291 2.96 14.55 -7.82
CA THR A 291 3.19 13.33 -7.05
C THR A 291 4.25 13.50 -5.95
N LEU A 292 5.24 14.37 -6.15
CA LEU A 292 6.14 14.82 -5.09
C LEU A 292 5.40 15.61 -4.00
N GLY A 293 4.53 16.54 -4.39
CA GLY A 293 3.71 17.30 -3.44
C GLY A 293 2.77 16.40 -2.64
N MET A 294 2.10 15.44 -3.29
CA MET A 294 1.24 14.46 -2.64
C MET A 294 2.02 13.58 -1.66
N SER A 295 3.26 13.20 -2.00
CA SER A 295 4.15 12.48 -1.10
C SER A 295 4.39 13.27 0.20
N ALA A 296 4.80 14.55 0.09
CA ALA A 296 5.03 15.40 1.25
C ALA A 296 3.76 15.58 2.11
N ILE A 297 2.61 15.80 1.47
CA ILE A 297 1.32 15.91 2.16
C ILE A 297 0.98 14.60 2.88
N GLY A 298 1.19 13.44 2.25
CA GLY A 298 0.94 12.14 2.86
C GLY A 298 1.78 11.89 4.10
N ILE A 299 3.05 12.32 4.10
CA ILE A 299 3.94 12.21 5.27
C ILE A 299 3.44 13.09 6.42
N GLU A 300 3.09 14.35 6.15
CA GLU A 300 2.58 15.24 7.19
C GLU A 300 1.20 14.82 7.70
N MET A 301 0.34 14.25 6.85
CA MET A 301 -0.93 13.67 7.27
C MET A 301 -0.74 12.52 8.25
N VAL A 302 0.21 11.62 7.98
CA VAL A 302 0.54 10.52 8.90
C VAL A 302 1.09 11.05 10.22
N ARG A 303 1.97 12.07 10.17
CA ARG A 303 2.51 12.71 11.38
C ARG A 303 1.44 13.42 12.20
N ALA A 304 0.46 14.04 11.56
CA ALA A 304 -0.65 14.71 12.23
C ALA A 304 -1.59 13.72 12.92
N ILE A 305 -1.87 12.58 12.28
CA ILE A 305 -2.82 11.59 12.81
C ILE A 305 -2.16 10.66 13.83
N TRP A 306 -1.05 10.00 13.50
CA TRP A 306 -0.39 8.99 14.37
C TRP A 306 0.79 9.54 15.19
N GLY A 307 1.19 10.78 14.98
CA GLY A 307 2.37 11.36 15.61
C GLY A 307 3.68 10.97 14.91
N ARG A 308 4.78 11.29 15.58
CA ARG A 308 6.15 11.01 15.11
C ARG A 308 6.83 9.74 15.63
N PRO A 309 6.36 9.06 16.69
CA PRO A 309 7.16 7.98 17.27
C PRO A 309 7.15 6.73 16.38
N GLU A 310 8.20 5.93 16.49
CA GLU A 310 8.32 4.64 15.85
C GLU A 310 7.79 3.55 16.77
N PHE A 311 6.96 2.64 16.24
CA PHE A 311 6.38 1.54 17.01
C PHE A 311 6.09 0.34 16.11
N VAL A 312 5.91 -0.84 16.69
CA VAL A 312 5.76 -2.09 15.93
C VAL A 312 4.33 -2.61 16.03
N MET A 313 3.72 -2.94 14.89
CA MET A 313 2.43 -3.62 14.87
C MET A 313 2.58 -5.03 15.45
N PRO A 314 1.69 -5.46 16.35
CA PRO A 314 1.77 -6.81 16.88
C PRO A 314 1.54 -7.86 15.80
N LYS A 315 2.22 -9.00 15.95
CA LYS A 315 2.02 -10.15 15.07
C LYS A 315 0.71 -10.84 15.45
N PRO A 316 -0.02 -11.42 14.48
CA PRO A 316 -1.20 -12.20 14.80
C PRO A 316 -0.78 -13.47 15.57
N GLU A 317 -1.72 -14.03 16.35
CA GLU A 317 -1.48 -15.15 17.28
C GLU A 317 -0.75 -16.33 16.63
N PHE A 318 -1.07 -16.64 15.37
CA PHE A 318 -0.47 -17.73 14.61
C PHE A 318 1.06 -17.60 14.42
N PHE A 319 1.61 -16.39 14.58
CA PHE A 319 3.04 -16.10 14.50
C PHE A 319 3.62 -15.48 15.78
N ASN A 320 2.87 -15.47 16.88
CA ASN A 320 3.27 -14.86 18.16
C ASN A 320 3.46 -15.86 19.30
N GLY A 321 3.40 -17.16 19.04
CA GLY A 321 3.64 -18.20 20.05
C GLY A 321 5.05 -18.07 20.66
N THR A 322 5.09 -17.98 21.99
CA THR A 322 6.30 -17.93 22.82
C THR A 322 6.10 -18.83 24.04
N GLY A 323 7.16 -19.49 24.53
CA GLY A 323 7.07 -20.42 25.66
C GLY A 323 8.11 -21.54 25.61
N GLY A 324 8.07 -22.47 26.57
CA GLY A 324 9.05 -23.56 26.70
C GLY A 324 9.01 -24.60 25.56
N ALA A 325 7.90 -24.67 24.82
CA ALA A 325 7.76 -25.49 23.61
C ALA A 325 8.28 -24.81 22.33
N CYS A 326 8.68 -23.52 22.41
CA CYS A 326 9.28 -22.78 21.32
C CYS A 326 10.78 -22.53 21.61
N PRO A 327 11.68 -22.64 20.62
CA PRO A 327 11.42 -22.72 19.20
C PRO A 327 11.00 -24.13 18.74
N ALA A 328 10.10 -24.19 17.76
CA ALA A 328 9.67 -25.47 17.20
C ALA A 328 10.82 -26.15 16.44
N THR A 329 11.04 -27.44 16.66
CA THR A 329 12.04 -28.25 15.94
C THR A 329 11.46 -28.88 14.68
N ASN A 330 10.16 -29.18 14.67
CA ASN A 330 9.45 -29.75 13.53
C ASN A 330 8.24 -28.90 13.12
N PHE A 331 7.73 -29.14 11.90
CA PHE A 331 6.51 -28.50 11.41
C PHE A 331 5.29 -28.82 12.27
N ALA A 332 5.19 -30.05 12.79
CA ALA A 332 4.10 -30.46 13.67
C ALA A 332 4.10 -29.65 14.99
N ASP A 333 5.27 -29.46 15.58
CA ASP A 333 5.43 -28.68 16.82
C ASP A 333 5.10 -27.20 16.59
N TRP A 334 5.48 -26.68 15.42
CA TRP A 334 5.14 -25.31 15.03
C TRP A 334 3.62 -25.14 14.86
N TRP A 335 2.96 -26.06 14.15
CA TRP A 335 1.52 -25.99 13.93
C TRP A 335 0.72 -26.10 15.22
N ALA A 336 1.17 -26.95 16.16
CA ALA A 336 0.51 -27.15 17.44
C ALA A 336 0.68 -25.98 18.42
N ASN A 337 1.86 -25.35 18.44
CA ASN A 337 2.21 -24.32 19.44
C ASN A 337 2.26 -22.88 18.86
N HIS A 338 1.97 -22.72 17.57
CA HIS A 338 1.99 -21.43 16.85
C HIS A 338 3.28 -20.62 17.06
N CYS A 339 4.43 -21.32 17.14
CA CYS A 339 5.69 -20.70 17.51
C CYS A 339 6.10 -19.59 16.52
N SER A 340 6.57 -18.47 17.07
CA SER A 340 7.12 -17.36 16.29
C SER A 340 8.44 -17.70 15.57
N VAL A 341 9.17 -18.69 16.09
CA VAL A 341 10.49 -19.14 15.61
C VAL A 341 10.52 -20.65 15.42
N ILE A 342 11.12 -21.09 14.31
CA ILE A 342 11.44 -22.49 14.00
C ILE A 342 12.97 -22.66 13.97
N LEU A 343 13.46 -23.78 14.49
CA LEU A 343 14.84 -24.23 14.37
C LEU A 343 15.04 -24.95 13.03
N LEU A 344 15.70 -24.30 12.08
CA LEU A 344 16.07 -24.89 10.79
C LEU A 344 17.59 -24.92 10.68
N TRP A 345 18.19 -26.12 10.60
CA TRP A 345 19.65 -26.32 10.58
C TRP A 345 20.37 -25.52 11.69
N GLU A 346 19.89 -25.68 12.94
CA GLU A 346 20.39 -24.96 14.14
C GLU A 346 20.17 -23.43 14.12
N GLY A 347 19.58 -22.92 13.03
CA GLY A 347 19.19 -21.54 12.81
C GLY A 347 17.82 -21.17 13.35
N ARG A 348 17.74 -20.00 14.00
CA ARG A 348 16.46 -19.39 14.39
C ARG A 348 15.86 -18.65 13.21
N VAL A 349 14.80 -19.20 12.62
CA VAL A 349 14.05 -18.61 11.51
C VAL A 349 12.73 -18.06 12.04
N ARG A 350 12.41 -16.79 11.80
CA ARG A 350 11.13 -16.18 12.22
C ARG A 350 10.10 -16.44 11.14
N VAL A 351 9.04 -17.15 11.50
CA VAL A 351 8.08 -17.69 10.52
C VAL A 351 7.39 -16.58 9.71
N TYR A 352 6.98 -15.51 10.39
CA TYR A 352 6.33 -14.37 9.73
C TYR A 352 7.25 -13.73 8.67
N ASN A 353 8.50 -13.43 9.03
CA ASN A 353 9.41 -12.69 8.17
C ASN A 353 9.96 -13.59 7.06
N GLU A 354 10.58 -14.70 7.44
CA GLU A 354 11.41 -15.49 6.53
C GLU A 354 10.62 -16.53 5.71
N ILE A 355 9.35 -16.80 6.05
CA ILE A 355 8.50 -17.79 5.34
C ILE A 355 7.21 -17.13 4.82
N PHE A 356 6.40 -16.54 5.69
CA PHE A 356 5.07 -16.02 5.32
C PHE A 356 5.15 -14.86 4.32
N ILE A 357 5.99 -13.85 4.56
CA ILE A 357 6.13 -12.71 3.64
C ILE A 357 6.59 -13.14 2.23
N PRO A 358 7.65 -13.96 2.06
CA PRO A 358 8.01 -14.51 0.75
C PRO A 358 6.90 -15.31 0.07
N LEU A 359 6.15 -16.11 0.83
CA LEU A 359 5.04 -16.88 0.30
C LEU A 359 3.94 -15.95 -0.26
N VAL A 360 3.58 -14.90 0.47
CA VAL A 360 2.60 -13.91 -0.03
C VAL A 360 3.14 -13.18 -1.25
N GLY A 361 4.42 -12.79 -1.25
CA GLY A 361 5.07 -12.20 -2.42
C GLY A 361 4.99 -13.08 -3.67
N LEU A 362 5.24 -14.39 -3.52
CA LEU A 362 5.09 -15.37 -4.59
C LEU A 362 3.64 -15.51 -5.07
N ILE A 363 2.67 -15.55 -4.14
CA ILE A 363 1.25 -15.60 -4.48
C ILE A 363 0.85 -14.36 -5.28
N VAL A 364 1.29 -13.17 -4.88
CA VAL A 364 1.02 -11.93 -5.61
C VAL A 364 1.68 -11.94 -6.99
N LEU A 365 2.93 -12.39 -7.09
CA LEU A 365 3.64 -12.56 -8.37
C LEU A 365 2.84 -13.41 -9.35
N VAL A 366 2.39 -14.59 -8.91
CA VAL A 366 1.58 -15.51 -9.73
C VAL A 366 0.22 -14.89 -10.05
N SER A 367 -0.41 -14.23 -9.09
CA SER A 367 -1.75 -13.63 -9.25
C SER A 367 -1.75 -12.51 -10.29
N ILE A 368 -0.80 -11.58 -10.22
CA ILE A 368 -0.70 -10.48 -11.20
C ILE A 368 -0.22 -11.00 -12.54
N TRP A 369 0.72 -11.96 -12.58
CA TRP A 369 1.11 -12.60 -13.83
C TRP A 369 -0.10 -13.23 -14.53
N MET A 370 -0.93 -13.96 -13.78
CA MET A 370 -2.17 -14.54 -14.30
C MET A 370 -3.17 -13.46 -14.72
N LEU A 371 -3.37 -12.42 -13.90
CA LEU A 371 -4.24 -11.28 -14.23
C LEU A 371 -3.83 -10.64 -15.55
N LEU A 372 -2.54 -10.34 -15.74
CA LEU A 372 -2.05 -9.68 -16.93
C LEU A 372 -2.05 -10.62 -18.14
N GLN A 373 -1.59 -11.86 -18.03
CA GLN A 373 -1.39 -12.73 -19.20
C GLN A 373 -2.60 -13.57 -19.58
N ARG A 374 -3.41 -14.01 -18.62
CA ARG A 374 -4.47 -15.01 -18.84
C ARG A 374 -5.88 -14.43 -18.83
N THR A 375 -6.11 -13.19 -18.36
CA THR A 375 -7.46 -12.64 -18.23
C THR A 375 -7.83 -11.64 -19.34
N ARG A 376 -9.14 -11.44 -19.53
CA ARG A 376 -9.68 -10.42 -20.43
C ARG A 376 -9.22 -9.02 -20.06
N LEU A 377 -9.13 -8.73 -18.76
CA LEU A 377 -8.64 -7.45 -18.25
C LEU A 377 -7.22 -7.18 -18.75
N GLY A 378 -6.33 -8.17 -18.66
CA GLY A 378 -4.96 -8.07 -19.17
C GLY A 378 -4.85 -7.87 -20.69
N MET A 379 -5.76 -8.46 -21.47
CA MET A 379 -5.84 -8.23 -22.93
C MET A 379 -6.28 -6.81 -23.26
N VAL A 380 -7.33 -6.32 -22.58
CA VAL A 380 -7.84 -4.95 -22.75
C VAL A 380 -6.78 -3.92 -22.34
N ILE A 381 -6.07 -4.17 -21.25
CA ILE A 381 -4.96 -3.33 -20.80
C ILE A 381 -3.90 -3.24 -21.91
N ARG A 382 -3.37 -4.36 -22.40
CA ARG A 382 -2.32 -4.33 -23.43
C ARG A 382 -2.78 -3.66 -24.73
N ALA A 383 -4.02 -3.93 -25.16
CA ALA A 383 -4.58 -3.30 -26.33
C ALA A 383 -4.77 -1.78 -26.14
N GLY A 384 -5.22 -1.36 -24.95
CA GLY A 384 -5.47 0.06 -24.65
C GLY A 384 -4.21 0.90 -24.54
N VAL A 385 -3.07 0.28 -24.19
CA VAL A 385 -1.75 0.94 -24.21
C VAL A 385 -1.22 1.10 -25.65
N GLN A 386 -1.50 0.13 -26.52
CA GLN A 386 -1.08 0.19 -27.93
C GLN A 386 -1.91 1.16 -28.76
N ASP A 387 -3.24 1.06 -28.66
CA ASP A 387 -4.19 1.89 -29.38
C ASP A 387 -5.47 2.08 -28.55
N ARG A 388 -5.53 3.19 -27.82
CA ARG A 388 -6.68 3.57 -27.01
C ARG A 388 -7.92 3.82 -27.85
N GLU A 389 -7.78 4.38 -29.06
CA GLU A 389 -8.92 4.78 -29.91
C GLU A 389 -9.62 3.55 -30.47
N MET A 390 -8.86 2.54 -30.88
CA MET A 390 -9.38 1.23 -31.29
C MET A 390 -10.16 0.55 -30.15
N VAL A 391 -9.63 0.54 -28.91
CA VAL A 391 -10.30 -0.10 -27.77
C VAL A 391 -11.58 0.65 -27.37
N GLU A 392 -11.57 1.98 -27.45
CA GLU A 392 -12.77 2.79 -27.22
C GLU A 392 -13.83 2.58 -28.31
N ALA A 393 -13.44 2.37 -29.58
CA ALA A 393 -14.35 2.04 -30.68
C ALA A 393 -15.06 0.68 -30.49
N LEU A 394 -14.42 -0.27 -29.77
CA LEU A 394 -15.04 -1.53 -29.35
C LEU A 394 -16.03 -1.37 -28.18
N GLY A 395 -16.26 -0.14 -27.71
CA GLY A 395 -17.19 0.19 -26.63
C GLY A 395 -16.61 -0.04 -25.22
N ILE A 396 -15.29 -0.27 -25.11
CA ILE A 396 -14.63 -0.49 -23.83
C ILE A 396 -14.15 0.86 -23.27
N ASN A 397 -14.54 1.15 -22.02
CA ASN A 397 -14.12 2.38 -21.36
C ASN A 397 -12.68 2.26 -20.81
N VAL A 398 -11.70 2.68 -21.61
CA VAL A 398 -10.26 2.64 -21.27
C VAL A 398 -9.97 3.41 -19.97
N ARG A 399 -10.66 4.54 -19.74
CA ARG A 399 -10.50 5.34 -18.51
C ARG A 399 -10.76 4.53 -17.24
N ARG A 400 -11.81 3.71 -17.22
CA ARG A 400 -12.11 2.83 -16.06
C ARG A 400 -11.03 1.77 -15.86
N VAL A 401 -10.52 1.21 -16.96
CA VAL A 401 -9.44 0.22 -16.91
C VAL A 401 -8.18 0.82 -16.31
N PHE A 402 -7.81 2.04 -16.72
CA PHE A 402 -6.66 2.75 -16.17
C PHE A 402 -6.83 3.11 -14.68
N THR A 403 -8.02 3.56 -14.27
CA THR A 403 -8.33 3.73 -12.84
C THR A 403 -8.19 2.43 -12.05
N MET A 404 -8.66 1.30 -12.59
CA MET A 404 -8.55 -0.02 -11.95
C MET A 404 -7.08 -0.47 -11.83
N VAL A 405 -6.29 -0.26 -12.87
CA VAL A 405 -4.83 -0.53 -12.87
C VAL A 405 -4.16 0.31 -11.79
N PHE A 406 -4.46 1.60 -11.72
CA PHE A 406 -3.89 2.50 -10.73
C PHE A 406 -4.32 2.12 -9.30
N ALA A 407 -5.60 1.82 -9.10
CA ALA A 407 -6.14 1.34 -7.84
C ALA A 407 -5.45 0.03 -7.39
N LEU A 408 -5.28 -0.92 -8.31
CA LEU A 408 -4.58 -2.17 -8.02
C LEU A 408 -3.12 -1.93 -7.66
N GLY A 409 -2.41 -1.07 -8.40
CA GLY A 409 -1.01 -0.75 -8.11
C GLY A 409 -0.83 -0.13 -6.72
N VAL A 410 -1.67 0.84 -6.36
CA VAL A 410 -1.64 1.43 -5.01
C VAL A 410 -2.11 0.45 -3.94
N GLY A 411 -3.11 -0.40 -4.24
CA GLY A 411 -3.56 -1.46 -3.35
C GLY A 411 -2.45 -2.47 -3.02
N LEU A 412 -1.59 -2.82 -3.99
CA LEU A 412 -0.42 -3.67 -3.78
C LEU A 412 0.66 -2.99 -2.92
N ALA A 413 0.85 -1.68 -3.07
CA ALA A 413 1.72 -0.92 -2.17
C ALA A 413 1.18 -0.91 -0.74
N ALA A 414 -0.12 -0.68 -0.56
CA ALA A 414 -0.77 -0.72 0.75
C ALA A 414 -0.74 -2.13 1.38
N LEU A 415 -0.87 -3.19 0.58
CA LEU A 415 -0.65 -4.58 1.01
C LEU A 415 0.78 -4.76 1.55
N GLY A 416 1.78 -4.27 0.81
CA GLY A 416 3.17 -4.28 1.26
C GLY A 416 3.33 -3.57 2.60
N GLY A 417 2.68 -2.43 2.78
CA GLY A 417 2.72 -1.63 4.02
C GLY A 417 2.15 -2.39 5.21
N ALA A 418 0.95 -2.94 5.06
CA ALA A 418 0.28 -3.71 6.10
C ALA A 418 1.09 -4.95 6.51
N LEU A 419 1.74 -5.63 5.55
CA LEU A 419 2.58 -6.80 5.82
C LEU A 419 3.95 -6.44 6.41
N ALA A 420 4.50 -5.28 6.04
CA ALA A 420 5.78 -4.80 6.58
C ALA A 420 5.65 -4.31 8.02
N ALA A 421 4.50 -3.75 8.41
CA ALA A 421 4.29 -3.16 9.73
C ALA A 421 4.67 -4.06 10.93
N PRO A 422 4.32 -5.37 10.96
CA PRO A 422 4.76 -6.28 12.03
C PRO A 422 6.24 -6.73 11.96
N SER A 423 6.91 -6.47 10.83
CA SER A 423 8.28 -6.91 10.57
C SER A 423 9.31 -5.81 10.78
N SER A 424 9.10 -4.65 10.14
CA SER A 424 10.00 -3.48 10.21
C SER A 424 9.56 -2.43 11.22
N GLY A 425 8.34 -2.55 11.76
CA GLY A 425 7.70 -1.48 12.50
C GLY A 425 7.15 -0.38 11.57
N LEU A 426 6.51 0.59 12.20
CA LEU A 426 5.99 1.79 11.59
C LEU A 426 6.90 2.98 11.93
N SER A 427 7.33 3.70 10.90
CA SER A 427 7.99 4.99 11.04
C SER A 427 7.47 5.96 9.98
N ASN A 428 7.62 7.25 10.22
CA ASN A 428 7.19 8.30 9.29
C ASN A 428 8.11 8.48 8.07
N VAL A 429 9.21 7.71 7.97
CA VAL A 429 10.16 7.71 6.84
C VAL A 429 10.17 6.36 6.09
N MET A 430 9.43 5.35 6.57
CA MET A 430 9.44 4.00 5.97
C MET A 430 9.02 4.00 4.50
N GLY A 431 8.11 4.90 4.11
CA GLY A 431 7.63 5.02 2.74
C GLY A 431 8.72 5.46 1.76
N GLU A 432 9.54 6.44 2.14
CA GLU A 432 10.61 6.99 1.30
C GLU A 432 11.74 5.96 1.12
N THR A 433 12.16 5.32 2.22
CA THR A 433 13.25 4.32 2.17
C THR A 433 12.87 3.12 1.31
N LEU A 434 11.64 2.61 1.43
CA LEU A 434 11.16 1.51 0.60
C LEU A 434 10.88 1.92 -0.84
N PHE A 435 10.41 3.15 -1.08
CA PHE A 435 10.22 3.64 -2.45
C PHE A 435 11.55 3.72 -3.21
N LEU A 436 12.61 4.21 -2.58
CA LEU A 436 13.95 4.22 -3.19
C LEU A 436 14.42 2.79 -3.50
N ASN A 437 14.26 1.85 -2.58
CA ASN A 437 14.62 0.44 -2.80
C ASN A 437 13.80 -0.19 -3.94
N ALA A 438 12.51 0.14 -4.03
CA ALA A 438 11.65 -0.31 -5.13
C ALA A 438 12.12 0.27 -6.47
N LEU A 439 12.39 1.57 -6.55
CA LEU A 439 12.89 2.20 -7.78
C LEU A 439 14.21 1.56 -8.26
N ILE A 440 15.15 1.31 -7.33
CA ILE A 440 16.40 0.59 -7.59
C ILE A 440 16.11 -0.81 -8.12
N ALA A 441 15.20 -1.54 -7.48
CA ALA A 441 14.79 -2.88 -7.90
C ALA A 441 14.17 -2.89 -9.32
N LEU A 442 13.31 -1.91 -9.64
CA LEU A 442 12.75 -1.75 -10.97
C LEU A 442 13.80 -1.38 -12.02
N ALA A 443 14.74 -0.49 -11.69
CA ALA A 443 15.82 -0.12 -12.60
C ALA A 443 16.72 -1.33 -12.91
N ILE A 444 17.02 -2.15 -11.90
CA ILE A 444 17.76 -3.40 -12.04
C ILE A 444 16.96 -4.42 -12.86
N GLY A 445 15.67 -4.60 -12.57
CA GLY A 445 14.82 -5.62 -13.17
C GLY A 445 14.31 -5.28 -14.58
N GLY A 446 14.14 -3.99 -14.86
CA GLY A 446 13.43 -3.43 -16.01
C GLY A 446 12.08 -2.83 -15.59
N LEU A 447 11.88 -1.53 -15.87
CA LEU A 447 10.72 -0.75 -15.39
C LEU A 447 9.36 -1.31 -15.87
N THR A 448 9.31 -1.80 -17.11
CA THR A 448 8.07 -2.24 -17.78
C THR A 448 7.84 -3.76 -17.73
N ASN A 449 8.76 -4.52 -17.14
CA ASN A 449 8.68 -5.98 -17.08
C ASN A 449 8.42 -6.47 -15.66
N TYR A 450 7.19 -6.94 -15.41
CA TYR A 450 6.74 -7.38 -14.09
C TYR A 450 7.59 -8.52 -13.47
N PRO A 451 7.87 -9.65 -14.15
CA PRO A 451 8.87 -10.62 -13.69
C PRO A 451 10.27 -10.03 -13.45
N GLY A 452 10.67 -9.03 -14.23
CA GLY A 452 11.91 -8.28 -14.03
C GLY A 452 11.94 -7.59 -12.68
N ALA A 453 10.88 -6.86 -12.34
CA ALA A 453 10.73 -6.20 -11.04
C ALA A 453 10.83 -7.19 -9.86
N ALA A 454 10.32 -8.42 -10.01
CA ALA A 454 10.46 -9.47 -9.00
C ALA A 454 11.92 -9.91 -8.79
N LEU A 455 12.64 -10.22 -9.87
CA LEU A 455 14.05 -10.58 -9.80
C LEU A 455 14.90 -9.44 -9.25
N GLY A 456 14.66 -8.21 -9.70
CA GLY A 456 15.34 -7.02 -9.20
C GLY A 456 15.10 -6.80 -7.71
N SER A 457 13.87 -7.00 -7.22
CA SER A 457 13.54 -6.86 -5.80
C SER A 457 14.22 -7.92 -4.94
N ILE A 458 14.26 -9.17 -5.42
CA ILE A 458 15.00 -10.25 -4.75
C ILE A 458 16.49 -9.91 -4.70
N LEU A 459 17.10 -9.44 -5.78
CA LEU A 459 18.51 -9.05 -5.81
C LEU A 459 18.81 -7.91 -4.84
N VAL A 460 17.98 -6.86 -4.81
CA VAL A 460 18.10 -5.76 -3.85
C VAL A 460 18.01 -6.27 -2.42
N GLY A 461 17.00 -7.10 -2.10
CA GLY A 461 16.82 -7.68 -0.78
C GLY A 461 17.99 -8.57 -0.34
N LEU A 462 18.50 -9.41 -1.25
CA LEU A 462 19.67 -10.25 -1.00
C LEU A 462 20.90 -9.40 -0.70
N ILE A 463 21.24 -8.43 -1.56
CA ILE A 463 22.41 -7.56 -1.33
C ILE A 463 22.31 -6.87 0.03
N GLN A 464 21.15 -6.29 0.36
CA GLN A 464 20.98 -5.62 1.65
C GLN A 464 21.25 -6.56 2.82
N GLN A 465 20.66 -7.77 2.81
CA GLN A 465 20.82 -8.69 3.92
C GLN A 465 22.22 -9.28 4.02
N PHE A 466 22.90 -9.53 2.89
CA PHE A 466 24.30 -9.95 2.90
C PHE A 466 25.20 -8.87 3.49
N ILE A 467 25.06 -7.62 3.06
CA ILE A 467 25.86 -6.50 3.62
C ILE A 467 25.56 -6.28 5.10
N ILE A 468 24.29 -6.34 5.51
CA ILE A 468 23.90 -6.26 6.94
C ILE A 468 24.55 -7.39 7.73
N LYS A 469 24.52 -8.63 7.22
CA LYS A 469 25.13 -9.77 7.91
C LYS A 469 26.63 -9.61 8.04
N TYR A 470 27.32 -9.18 6.97
CA TYR A 470 28.74 -8.87 7.02
C TYR A 470 29.10 -7.70 7.94
N GLY A 471 28.23 -6.71 8.10
CA GLY A 471 28.37 -5.69 9.14
C GLY A 471 28.44 -6.29 10.55
N GLN A 472 27.74 -7.41 10.78
CA GLN A 472 27.70 -8.10 12.07
C GLN A 472 28.88 -9.06 12.26
N ILE A 473 29.13 -9.96 11.30
CA ILE A 473 30.19 -10.99 11.41
C ILE A 473 31.58 -10.43 11.09
N GLY A 474 31.65 -9.39 10.25
CA GLY A 474 32.89 -8.84 9.73
C GLY A 474 33.49 -9.66 8.58
N ILE A 475 34.31 -8.99 7.78
CA ILE A 475 35.07 -9.59 6.67
C ILE A 475 36.53 -9.66 7.12
N ALA A 476 37.07 -10.87 7.22
CA ALA A 476 38.49 -11.06 7.48
C ALA A 476 39.27 -10.71 6.21
N ILE A 477 40.10 -9.66 6.28
CA ILE A 477 40.98 -9.29 5.16
C ILE A 477 42.18 -10.24 5.21
N PRO A 478 42.49 -10.96 4.11
CA PRO A 478 43.68 -11.80 4.05
C PRO A 478 44.92 -11.00 4.46
N PHE A 479 45.80 -11.62 5.25
CA PHE A 479 47.08 -11.03 5.68
C PHE A 479 47.00 -9.86 6.67
N THR A 480 45.84 -9.59 7.28
CA THR A 480 45.71 -8.61 8.38
C THR A 480 44.86 -9.16 9.53
N GLU A 481 45.13 -8.73 10.77
CA GLU A 481 44.28 -9.05 11.94
C GLU A 481 43.01 -8.18 12.03
N ILE A 482 42.86 -7.21 11.12
CA ILE A 482 41.75 -6.26 11.14
C ILE A 482 40.53 -6.90 10.45
N VAL A 483 39.46 -7.05 11.22
CA VAL A 483 38.15 -7.48 10.71
C VAL A 483 37.40 -6.24 10.19
N PHE A 484 37.23 -6.14 8.87
CA PHE A 484 36.47 -5.05 8.26
C PHE A 484 34.97 -5.26 8.49
N LYS A 485 34.32 -4.32 9.18
CA LYS A 485 32.87 -4.34 9.39
C LYS A 485 32.23 -3.22 8.56
N PRO A 486 31.44 -3.55 7.53
CA PRO A 486 30.67 -2.57 6.79
C PRO A 486 29.85 -1.68 7.72
N THR A 487 29.97 -0.35 7.56
CA THR A 487 29.13 0.61 8.27
C THR A 487 27.69 0.57 7.73
N PRO A 488 26.66 0.89 8.55
CA PRO A 488 25.26 0.84 8.12
C PRO A 488 24.95 1.61 6.81
N PRO A 489 25.56 2.77 6.50
CA PRO A 489 25.34 3.48 5.24
C PRO A 489 25.77 2.71 3.98
N LEU A 490 26.63 1.69 4.09
CA LEU A 490 27.01 0.86 2.95
C LEU A 490 25.86 0.01 2.40
N VAL A 491 24.83 -0.26 3.21
CA VAL A 491 23.67 -1.06 2.80
C VAL A 491 22.94 -0.39 1.62
N PRO A 492 22.41 0.85 1.74
CA PRO A 492 21.78 1.52 0.60
C PRO A 492 22.77 1.82 -0.52
N ALA A 493 24.01 2.22 -0.20
CA ALA A 493 25.03 2.51 -1.22
C ALA A 493 25.34 1.30 -2.12
N SER A 494 25.42 0.10 -1.54
CA SER A 494 25.68 -1.14 -2.29
C SER A 494 24.57 -1.46 -3.30
N THR A 495 23.31 -1.19 -2.95
CA THR A 495 22.17 -1.42 -3.85
C THR A 495 22.13 -0.42 -5.00
N VAL A 496 22.48 0.84 -4.74
CA VAL A 496 22.62 1.87 -5.78
C VAL A 496 23.80 1.54 -6.70
N LEU A 497 24.92 1.10 -6.14
CA LEU A 497 26.09 0.68 -6.91
C LEU A 497 25.77 -0.54 -7.80
N LEU A 498 24.99 -1.51 -7.30
CA LEU A 498 24.49 -2.61 -8.12
C LEU A 498 23.66 -2.07 -9.30
N MET A 499 22.72 -1.16 -9.05
CA MET A 499 21.91 -0.55 -10.11
C MET A 499 22.78 0.14 -11.15
N VAL A 500 23.78 0.93 -10.74
CA VAL A 500 24.71 1.60 -11.66
C VAL A 500 25.46 0.58 -12.51
N ILE A 501 26.02 -0.47 -11.90
CA ILE A 501 26.73 -1.54 -12.63
C ILE A 501 25.80 -2.23 -13.64
N ILE A 502 24.58 -2.57 -13.23
CA ILE A 502 23.62 -3.25 -14.10
C ILE A 502 23.20 -2.33 -15.25
N LEU A 503 22.92 -1.06 -15.01
CA LEU A 503 22.52 -0.13 -16.08
C LEU A 503 23.67 0.19 -17.05
N LEU A 504 24.92 0.17 -16.60
CA LEU A 504 26.08 0.33 -17.48
C LEU A 504 26.24 -0.86 -18.45
N ILE A 505 25.89 -2.08 -18.02
CA ILE A 505 26.00 -3.30 -18.83
C ILE A 505 24.70 -3.58 -19.62
N LEU A 506 23.55 -3.31 -19.00
CA LEU A 506 22.19 -3.60 -19.44
C LEU A 506 21.31 -2.36 -19.20
N PRO A 507 21.28 -1.38 -20.14
CA PRO A 507 20.61 -0.09 -19.93
C PRO A 507 19.10 -0.19 -19.72
N ASN A 508 18.46 -1.28 -20.16
CA ASN A 508 17.04 -1.53 -19.97
C ASN A 508 16.74 -2.37 -18.71
N GLY A 509 17.76 -2.72 -17.91
CA GLY A 509 17.68 -3.68 -16.83
C GLY A 509 17.78 -5.14 -17.29
N LEU A 510 17.75 -6.08 -16.34
CA LEU A 510 17.97 -7.51 -16.55
C LEU A 510 16.97 -8.14 -17.53
N LEU A 511 15.69 -7.81 -17.42
CA LEU A 511 14.64 -8.37 -18.29
C LEU A 511 13.92 -7.28 -19.10
N GLY A 512 14.46 -6.06 -19.18
CA GLY A 512 13.86 -5.02 -20.02
C GLY A 512 13.95 -5.36 -21.50
N LYS A 513 12.85 -5.14 -22.22
CA LYS A 513 12.85 -5.28 -23.69
C LYS A 513 13.35 -3.98 -24.32
N LYS A 514 14.09 -4.09 -25.42
CA LYS A 514 14.32 -2.96 -26.32
C LYS A 514 13.02 -2.75 -27.09
N GLU A 515 12.39 -1.60 -26.90
CA GLU A 515 11.34 -1.14 -27.80
C GLU A 515 11.91 -0.87 -29.20
#